data_AF-A0A920W7I3-F1
#
_entry.id   AF-A0A920W7I3-F1
#
_cell.length_a   1.000
_cell.length_b   1.000
_cell.length_c   1.000
_cell.angle_alpha   90.00
_cell.angle_beta   90.00
_cell.angle_gamma   90.00
#
_symmetry.space_group_name_H-M   'P 1'
#
loop_
_entity.id
_entity.type
_entity.pdbx_description
1 polymer ?
#
loop_
_entity_poly.entity_id
_entity_poly.type
_entity_poly.pdbx_seq_one_letter_code
_entity_poly.pdbx_strand_id
1 'polypeptide(L)' 'MAARDRIDHCLEHLTTIPDEQLYEPRPVGRDELPSTVIGLLFHAAEHTTMHVGQIRTTLKVIRGTS' A
#
# COMPACT_ATOMS: atom_id res chain seq x y z
N MET A 1 -0.49 -4.59 19.48
CA MET A 1 0.52 -3.82 18.74
C MET A 1 -0.17 -2.57 18.20
N ALA A 2 0.33 -1.37 18.46
CA ALA A 2 -0.31 -0.15 17.97
C ALA A 2 -0.18 -0.08 16.44
N ALA A 3 -1.13 0.58 15.76
CA ALA A 3 -1.11 0.68 14.29
C ALA A 3 0.19 1.31 13.75
N ARG A 4 0.82 2.21 14.53
CA ARG A 4 2.11 2.83 14.20
C ARG A 4 3.26 1.82 14.19
N ASP A 5 3.39 1.01 15.24
CA ASP A 5 4.44 -0.02 15.32
C ASP A 5 4.37 -0.99 14.13
N ARG A 6 3.15 -1.28 13.62
CA ARG A 6 2.98 -2.12 12.43
C ARG A 6 3.45 -1.43 11.15
N ILE A 7 3.18 -0.13 11.03
CA ILE A 7 3.64 0.68 9.90
C ILE A 7 5.16 0.73 9.90
N ASP A 8 5.78 1.03 11.05
CA ASP A 8 7.23 1.12 11.18
C ASP A 8 7.91 -0.21 10.80
N HIS A 9 7.41 -1.33 11.33
CA HIS A 9 7.90 -2.66 10.97
C HIS A 9 7.77 -2.96 9.46
N CYS A 10 6.66 -2.57 8.83
CA CYS A 10 6.50 -2.76 7.38
C CYS A 10 7.48 -1.88 6.59
N LEU A 11 7.68 -0.62 6.98
CA LEU A 11 8.62 0.28 6.33
C LEU A 11 10.06 -0.24 6.43
N GLU A 12 10.47 -0.71 7.61
CA GLU A 12 11.76 -1.37 7.79
C GLU A 12 11.91 -2.57 6.86
N HIS A 13 10.89 -3.43 6.80
CA HIS A 13 10.92 -4.59 5.91
C HIS A 13 11.08 -4.21 4.43
N LEU A 14 10.42 -3.16 3.95
CA LEU A 14 10.55 -2.71 2.55
C LEU A 14 12.00 -2.38 2.18
N THR A 15 12.79 -1.85 3.11
CA THR A 15 14.22 -1.53 2.87
C THR A 15 15.11 -2.78 2.76
N THR A 16 14.59 -3.94 3.16
CA THR A 16 15.33 -5.21 3.15
C THR A 16 15.07 -6.06 1.90
N ILE A 17 14.14 -5.64 1.04
CA ILE A 17 13.78 -6.37 -0.18
C ILE A 17 14.90 -6.18 -1.22
N PRO A 18 15.57 -7.24 -1.70
CA PRO A 18 16.56 -7.14 -2.76
C PRO A 18 15.94 -6.71 -4.09
N ASP A 19 16.68 -5.94 -4.89
CA ASP A 19 16.22 -5.42 -6.18
C ASP A 19 15.85 -6.55 -7.15
N GLU A 20 16.52 -7.69 -7.09
CA GLU A 20 16.23 -8.84 -7.94
C GLU A 20 14.85 -9.44 -7.64
N GLN A 21 14.42 -9.40 -6.38
CA GLN A 21 13.11 -9.94 -5.97
C GLN A 21 11.95 -9.06 -6.46
N LEU A 22 12.20 -7.78 -6.77
CA LEU A 22 11.16 -6.84 -7.20
C LEU A 22 10.44 -7.33 -8.47
N TYR A 23 11.14 -8.03 -9.35
CA TYR A 23 10.59 -8.52 -10.62
C TYR A 23 10.09 -9.96 -10.55
N GLU A 24 10.19 -10.63 -9.39
CA GLU A 24 9.69 -11.99 -9.24
C GLU A 24 8.16 -12.06 -9.42
N PRO A 25 7.65 -13.04 -10.19
CA PRO A 25 6.21 -13.24 -10.38
C PRO A 25 5.50 -13.49 -9.05
N ARG A 26 4.37 -12.80 -8.85
CA ARG A 26 3.55 -12.93 -7.66
C ARG A 26 2.05 -12.86 -8.03
N PRO A 27 1.44 -13.97 -8.45
CA PRO A 27 0.05 -13.98 -8.88
C PRO A 27 -0.91 -13.66 -7.72
N VAL A 28 -2.05 -13.09 -8.05
CA VAL A 28 -3.06 -12.69 -7.05
C VAL A 28 -4.47 -13.17 -7.40
N GLY A 29 -5.24 -13.42 -6.35
CA GLY A 29 -6.62 -13.89 -6.48
C GLY A 29 -6.72 -15.35 -6.92
N ARG A 30 -7.95 -15.83 -7.05
CA ARG A 30 -8.24 -17.22 -7.42
C ARG A 30 -7.90 -17.54 -8.87
N ASP A 31 -7.96 -16.54 -9.74
CA ASP A 31 -7.69 -16.67 -11.18
C ASP A 31 -6.19 -16.45 -11.51
N GLU A 32 -5.33 -16.42 -10.48
CA GLU A 32 -3.88 -16.25 -10.59
C GLU A 32 -3.47 -15.09 -11.52
N LEU A 33 -4.14 -13.94 -11.37
CA LEU A 33 -3.86 -12.79 -12.22
C LEU A 33 -2.37 -12.43 -12.11
N PRO A 34 -1.67 -12.28 -13.25
CA PRO A 34 -0.24 -12.07 -13.26
C PRO A 34 0.11 -10.74 -12.60
N SER A 35 1.10 -10.77 -11.71
CA SER A 35 1.70 -9.58 -11.10
C SER A 35 3.14 -9.89 -10.69
N THR A 36 3.83 -8.92 -10.11
CA THR A 36 5.19 -9.03 -9.57
C THR A 36 5.24 -8.43 -8.17
N VAL A 37 6.32 -8.69 -7.43
CA VAL A 37 6.52 -8.07 -6.11
C VAL A 37 6.41 -6.54 -6.19
N ILE A 38 7.11 -5.89 -7.14
CA ILE A 38 7.03 -4.44 -7.33
C ILE A 38 5.64 -3.96 -7.77
N GLY A 39 4.95 -4.74 -8.61
CA GLY A 39 3.58 -4.44 -9.02
C GLY A 39 2.64 -4.36 -7.82
N LEU A 40 2.75 -5.31 -6.89
CA LEU A 40 1.94 -5.34 -5.68
C LEU A 40 2.33 -4.24 -4.68
N LEU A 41 3.61 -3.93 -4.53
CA LEU A 41 4.07 -2.82 -3.69
C LEU A 41 3.53 -1.48 -4.19
N PHE A 42 3.60 -1.24 -5.50
CA PHE A 42 3.07 -0.02 -6.12
C PHE A 42 1.55 0.07 -5.97
N HIS A 43 0.84 -1.04 -6.23
CA HIS A 43 -0.60 -1.13 -6.04
C HIS A 43 -1.03 -0.80 -4.60
N ALA A 44 -0.31 -1.33 -3.59
CA ALA A 44 -0.58 -1.02 -2.19
C ALA A 44 -0.35 0.47 -1.86
N ALA A 45 0.69 1.09 -2.41
CA ALA A 45 0.97 2.52 -2.25
C ALA A 45 -0.11 3.40 -2.90
N GLU A 46 -0.58 3.01 -4.09
CA GLU A 46 -1.67 3.67 -4.80
C GLU A 46 -2.97 3.61 -3.98
N HIS A 47 -3.37 2.42 -3.53
CA HIS A 47 -4.54 2.22 -2.67
C HIS A 47 -4.47 3.07 -1.40
N THR A 48 -3.31 3.09 -0.74
CA THR A 48 -3.10 3.91 0.46
C THR A 48 -3.32 5.39 0.16
N THR A 49 -2.76 5.89 -0.94
CA THR A 49 -2.92 7.29 -1.36
C THR A 49 -4.38 7.63 -1.65
N MET A 50 -5.09 6.76 -2.37
CA MET A 50 -6.53 6.92 -2.66
C MET A 50 -7.37 6.99 -1.38
N HIS A 51 -7.17 6.06 -0.44
CA HIS A 51 -7.92 6.03 0.82
C HIS A 51 -7.60 7.23 1.73
N VAL A 52 -6.35 7.67 1.80
CA VAL A 52 -5.98 8.91 2.51
C VAL A 52 -6.69 10.12 1.90
N GLY A 53 -6.77 10.18 0.56
CA GLY A 53 -7.52 11.21 -0.16
C GLY A 53 -9.00 11.21 0.23
N GLN A 54 -9.63 10.03 0.29
CA GLN A 54 -11.02 9.87 0.72
C GLN A 54 -11.22 10.38 2.16
N ILE A 55 -10.37 9.96 3.10
CA ILE A 55 -10.42 10.40 4.51
C ILE A 55 -10.33 11.92 4.60
N ARG A 56 -9.37 12.53 3.90
CA ARG A 56 -9.17 13.97 3.89
C ARG A 56 -10.41 14.71 3.35
N THR A 57 -10.98 14.24 2.26
CA THR A 57 -12.19 14.84 1.67
C THR A 57 -13.39 14.71 2.62
N THR A 58 -13.60 13.54 3.23
CA THR A 58 -14.65 13.34 4.23
C THR A 58 -14.50 14.30 5.42
N LEU A 59 -13.27 14.52 5.92
CA LEU A 59 -13.01 15.47 6.99
C LEU A 59 -13.36 16.92 6.59
N LYS A 60 -13.06 17.33 5.35
CA LYS A 60 -13.44 18.67 4.86
C LYS A 60 -14.95 18.86 4.86
N VAL A 61 -15.71 17.86 4.39
CA VAL A 61 -17.18 17.88 4.37
C VAL A 61 -17.73 17.99 5.79
N ILE A 62 -17.25 17.16 6.73
CA ILE A 62 -17.70 17.18 8.13
C ILE A 62 -17.42 18.53 8.80
N ARG A 63 -16.28 19.16 8.49
CA ARG A 63 -15.88 20.46 9.05
C ARG A 63 -16.49 21.66 8.32
N GLY A 64 -17.21 21.45 7.21
CA GLY A 64 -17.73 22.53 6.38
C GLY A 64 -16.64 23.43 5.77
N THR A 65 -15.44 22.90 5.53
CA THR A 65 -14.26 23.66 5.04
C THR A 65 -13.98 23.38 3.57
N SER A 66 -15.02 23.34 2.75
CA SER A 66 -14.94 23.06 1.30
C SER A 66 -14.32 24.22 0.53
#